data_AF-A0A553HWR8-F1
#
_entry.id   AF-A0A553HWR8-F1
#
_cell.length_a   1.000
_cell.length_b   1.000
_cell.length_c   1.000
_cell.angle_alpha   90.00
_cell.angle_beta   90.00
_cell.angle_gamma   90.00
#
_symmetry.space_group_name_H-M   'P 1'
#
loop_
_entity.id
_entity.type
_entity.pdbx_description
1 polymer ?
#
loop_
_entity_poly.entity_id
_entity_poly.type
_entity_poly.pdbx_seq_one_letter_code
_entity_poly.pdbx_strand_id
1 'polypeptide(L)'
;MAIDLTTLDAHEQPSDELRAHWKTYSRTDHAEFVKHPDIDELDISNPGDFRLVDHIPGERLKESFRLLQGHVKTTPDLMHDSPKQDNRDGDDTAANSFFSYTPESPARFTPKDPQVHKPLTIKQVLERRLSWVTLGGQYNWSDREYPNQLPPEFPEDIAGFLQTLFPETIAQAAIVNFYTPGDTMMMHRDVSEQTDKGLVSLSIGCDALFMIAPNEYGKPTEDENATSPKKQYLLLRLRSGDAIYMSQESRYAWHGVPKVLKGTCPEFLQDWPAEDGNFEEWRGWMRNKRINLNVRQIK
;
A
#
# COMPACT_ATOMS: atom_id res chain seq x y z
N MET A 1 -25.35 -6.44 5.31
CA MET A 1 -26.13 -5.19 5.60
C MET A 1 -25.28 -4.02 5.11
N ALA A 2 -25.87 -2.99 4.49
CA ALA A 2 -25.10 -1.79 4.18
C ALA A 2 -24.70 -1.10 5.50
N ILE A 3 -23.40 -0.98 5.76
CA ILE A 3 -22.87 -0.28 6.93
C ILE A 3 -23.09 1.22 6.71
N ASP A 4 -23.70 1.89 7.69
CA ASP A 4 -23.83 3.35 7.67
C ASP A 4 -22.47 3.99 7.94
N LEU A 5 -21.86 4.54 6.88
CA LEU A 5 -20.55 5.20 6.93
C LEU A 5 -20.47 6.29 8.01
N THR A 6 -21.58 6.95 8.33
CA THR A 6 -21.61 8.04 9.32
C THR A 6 -21.42 7.57 10.76
N THR A 7 -21.54 6.26 11.00
CA THR A 7 -21.42 5.65 12.33
C THR A 7 -20.01 5.17 12.65
N LEU A 8 -19.10 5.16 11.67
CA LEU A 8 -17.71 4.74 11.84
C LEU A 8 -16.84 5.92 12.25
N ASP A 9 -16.08 5.75 13.33
CA ASP A 9 -15.16 6.76 13.82
C ASP A 9 -13.71 6.41 13.44
N ALA A 10 -13.07 7.31 12.69
CA ALA A 10 -11.64 7.22 12.34
C ALA A 10 -10.72 7.36 13.57
N HIS A 11 -11.24 7.89 14.69
CA HIS A 11 -10.54 8.00 15.97
C HIS A 11 -10.64 6.76 16.85
N GLU A 12 -11.61 5.87 16.58
CA GLU A 12 -11.81 4.65 17.35
C GLU A 12 -10.52 3.82 17.42
N GLN A 13 -10.27 3.25 18.60
CA GLN A 13 -9.11 2.41 18.84
C GLN A 13 -9.52 0.94 18.85
N PRO A 14 -8.65 0.03 18.36
CA PRO A 14 -8.91 -1.40 18.48
C PRO A 14 -8.98 -1.80 19.96
N SER A 15 -9.74 -2.85 20.25
CA SER A 15 -9.83 -3.44 21.59
C SER A 15 -8.45 -3.82 22.13
N ASP A 16 -8.30 -3.83 23.45
CA ASP A 16 -7.02 -4.20 24.08
C ASP A 16 -6.62 -5.65 23.77
N GLU A 17 -7.60 -6.54 23.59
CA GLU A 17 -7.38 -7.93 23.16
C GLU A 17 -6.81 -8.00 21.74
N LEU A 18 -7.44 -7.34 20.76
CA LEU A 18 -6.95 -7.32 19.38
C LEU A 18 -5.55 -6.69 19.32
N ARG A 19 -5.32 -5.62 20.09
CA ARG A 19 -4.00 -5.00 20.23
C ARG A 19 -2.98 -5.95 20.85
N ALA A 20 -3.37 -6.77 21.81
CA ALA A 20 -2.49 -7.77 22.43
C ALA A 20 -2.10 -8.85 21.42
N HIS A 21 -3.05 -9.38 20.64
CA HIS A 21 -2.75 -10.33 19.55
C HIS A 21 -1.76 -9.74 18.55
N TRP A 22 -2.02 -8.55 18.04
CA TRP A 22 -1.10 -7.86 17.12
C TRP A 22 0.31 -7.71 17.72
N LYS A 23 0.38 -7.35 19.01
CA LYS A 23 1.64 -7.10 19.74
C LYS A 23 2.45 -8.37 19.98
N THR A 24 1.81 -9.53 20.07
CA THR A 24 2.50 -10.82 20.09
C THR A 24 3.33 -10.96 18.82
N TYR A 25 2.70 -10.82 17.64
CA TYR A 25 3.39 -11.01 16.37
C TYR A 25 4.36 -9.88 16.01
N SER A 26 4.16 -8.65 16.47
CA SER A 26 5.18 -7.62 16.25
C SER A 26 6.49 -7.89 17.00
N ARG A 27 6.46 -8.76 18.02
CA ARG A 27 7.59 -9.06 18.91
C ARG A 27 8.22 -10.43 18.74
N THR A 28 7.49 -11.43 18.23
CA THR A 28 8.02 -12.77 17.93
C THR A 28 9.28 -12.68 17.07
N ASP A 29 10.25 -13.59 17.24
CA ASP A 29 11.49 -13.51 16.49
C ASP A 29 11.29 -13.73 14.98
N HIS A 30 12.15 -13.14 14.14
CA HIS A 30 12.04 -13.30 12.69
C HIS A 30 12.17 -14.77 12.24
N ALA A 31 13.06 -15.55 12.85
CA ALA A 31 13.29 -16.95 12.47
C ALA A 31 12.10 -17.86 12.82
N GLU A 32 11.32 -17.49 13.84
CA GLU A 32 10.17 -18.24 14.31
C GLU A 32 8.97 -18.12 13.36
N PHE A 33 8.94 -17.09 12.51
CA PHE A 33 7.79 -16.82 11.65
C PHE A 33 7.64 -17.75 10.46
N VAL A 34 8.73 -18.32 9.94
CA VAL A 34 8.65 -19.17 8.75
C VAL A 34 7.73 -20.41 8.98
N LYS A 35 7.49 -20.79 10.24
CA LYS A 35 6.68 -21.96 10.60
C LYS A 35 5.65 -21.66 11.70
N HIS A 36 5.29 -20.40 11.90
CA HIS A 36 4.36 -20.05 12.96
C HIS A 36 2.95 -20.57 12.61
N PRO A 37 2.30 -21.39 13.46
CA PRO A 37 1.05 -22.07 13.13
C PRO A 37 -0.12 -21.12 12.89
N ASP A 38 -0.07 -19.91 13.44
CA ASP A 38 -1.10 -18.89 13.24
C ASP A 38 -0.98 -18.12 11.91
N ILE A 39 0.10 -18.30 11.14
CA ILE A 39 0.19 -17.63 9.84
C ILE A 39 -0.72 -18.37 8.86
N ASP A 40 -1.61 -17.61 8.25
CA ASP A 40 -2.44 -18.08 7.16
C ASP A 40 -1.68 -17.86 5.84
N GLU A 41 -1.13 -18.95 5.29
CA GLU A 41 -0.46 -18.94 3.99
C GLU A 41 -1.51 -19.04 2.87
N LEU A 42 -1.41 -18.14 1.89
CA LEU A 42 -2.26 -18.17 0.69
C LEU A 42 -1.70 -19.20 -0.30
N ASP A 43 -2.03 -20.48 -0.10
CA ASP A 43 -1.75 -21.54 -1.07
C ASP A 43 -2.96 -21.77 -1.97
N ILE A 44 -2.87 -21.33 -3.22
CA ILE A 44 -3.96 -21.48 -4.21
C ILE A 44 -4.22 -22.95 -4.54
N SER A 45 -3.22 -23.84 -4.37
CA SER A 45 -3.36 -25.27 -4.62
C SER A 45 -4.08 -26.00 -3.49
N ASN A 46 -4.04 -25.46 -2.27
CA ASN A 46 -4.77 -25.94 -1.12
C ASN A 46 -5.28 -24.77 -0.27
N PRO A 47 -6.40 -24.15 -0.66
CA PRO A 47 -6.85 -22.90 -0.05
C PRO A 47 -7.35 -23.06 1.39
N GLY A 48 -7.40 -24.28 1.94
CA GLY A 48 -7.87 -24.52 3.31
C GLY A 48 -9.28 -23.95 3.53
N ASP A 49 -9.39 -23.00 4.48
CA ASP A 49 -10.65 -22.31 4.79
C ASP A 49 -10.93 -21.10 3.88
N PHE A 50 -9.97 -20.69 3.05
CA PHE A 50 -10.17 -19.61 2.08
C PHE A 50 -11.10 -20.07 0.96
N ARG A 51 -11.97 -19.17 0.53
CA ARG A 51 -12.89 -19.39 -0.58
C ARG A 51 -12.45 -18.55 -1.76
N LEU A 52 -12.32 -19.17 -2.92
CA LEU A 52 -12.13 -18.47 -4.17
C LEU A 52 -13.36 -17.59 -4.44
N VAL A 53 -13.13 -16.28 -4.56
CA VAL A 53 -14.20 -15.29 -4.80
C VAL A 53 -14.32 -14.94 -6.29
N ASP A 54 -13.20 -14.83 -7.00
CA ASP A 54 -13.18 -14.45 -8.43
C ASP A 54 -11.87 -14.85 -9.12
N HIS A 55 -11.80 -14.67 -10.44
CA HIS A 55 -10.62 -14.86 -11.27
C HIS A 55 -10.25 -13.58 -12.02
N ILE A 56 -8.94 -13.31 -12.12
CA ILE A 56 -8.40 -12.26 -12.99
C ILE A 56 -7.90 -12.93 -14.29
N PRO A 57 -8.53 -12.67 -15.45
CA PRO A 57 -8.06 -13.22 -16.72
C PRO A 57 -6.62 -12.80 -17.04
N GLY A 58 -5.81 -13.70 -17.61
CA GLY A 58 -4.43 -13.39 -17.97
C GLY A 58 -4.28 -12.21 -18.92
N GLU A 59 -5.22 -12.01 -19.85
CA GLU A 59 -5.22 -10.85 -20.75
C GLU A 59 -5.46 -9.53 -20.01
N ARG A 60 -6.30 -9.54 -18.97
CA ARG A 60 -6.54 -8.39 -18.10
C ARG A 60 -5.27 -8.00 -17.33
N LEU A 61 -4.51 -8.98 -16.83
CA LEU A 61 -3.20 -8.75 -16.22
C LEU A 61 -2.19 -8.19 -17.23
N LYS A 62 -2.10 -8.77 -18.44
CA LYS A 62 -1.18 -8.28 -19.46
C LYS A 62 -1.49 -6.82 -19.83
N GLU A 63 -2.77 -6.51 -20.02
CA GLU A 63 -3.21 -5.16 -20.35
C GLU A 63 -2.91 -4.18 -19.22
N SER A 64 -3.17 -4.55 -17.95
CA SER A 64 -2.84 -3.67 -16.84
C SER A 64 -1.36 -3.33 -16.81
N PHE A 65 -0.46 -4.31 -16.97
CA PHE A 65 0.98 -4.06 -16.97
C PHE A 65 1.46 -3.22 -18.16
N ARG A 66 0.78 -3.24 -19.31
CA ARG A 66 1.09 -2.33 -20.43
C ARG A 66 0.88 -0.87 -20.06
N LEU A 67 -0.11 -0.57 -19.23
CA LEU A 67 -0.43 0.81 -18.81
C LEU A 67 0.68 1.42 -17.93
N LEU A 68 1.52 0.59 -17.31
CA LEU A 68 2.69 1.05 -16.54
C LEU A 68 3.91 1.35 -17.41
N GLN A 69 3.96 0.92 -18.67
CA GLN A 69 5.16 1.05 -19.51
C GLN A 69 5.35 2.45 -20.12
N GLY A 70 4.57 3.45 -19.69
CA GLY A 70 4.53 4.76 -20.30
C GLY A 70 3.92 4.70 -21.70
N HIS A 71 3.24 5.76 -22.12
CA HIS A 71 2.75 5.84 -23.48
C HIS A 71 3.94 5.99 -24.43
N VAL A 72 4.42 4.91 -25.06
CA VAL A 72 5.08 5.02 -26.36
C VAL A 72 4.01 5.49 -27.35
N LYS A 73 3.74 6.80 -27.37
CA LYS A 73 2.84 7.43 -28.34
C LYS A 73 3.44 7.23 -29.72
N THR A 74 2.98 6.21 -30.41
CA THR A 74 3.13 6.10 -31.87
C THR A 74 1.74 6.12 -32.50
N THR A 75 1.09 7.29 -32.46
CA THR A 75 0.04 7.61 -33.42
C THR A 75 0.05 9.11 -33.74
N PRO A 76 0.05 9.47 -35.04
CA PRO A 76 -0.05 10.85 -35.50
C PRO A 76 -1.51 11.32 -35.41
N ASP A 77 -1.67 12.64 -35.37
CA ASP A 77 -2.94 13.38 -35.27
C ASP A 77 -3.54 13.47 -33.87
N LEU A 78 -3.23 14.60 -33.21
CA LEU A 78 -4.23 15.58 -32.75
C LEU A 78 -3.47 16.82 -32.25
N MET A 79 -3.29 17.80 -33.13
CA MET A 79 -2.93 19.16 -32.74
C MET A 79 -4.12 19.81 -32.05
N HIS A 80 -3.98 20.17 -30.77
CA HIS A 80 -4.49 21.46 -30.32
C HIS A 80 -3.74 21.99 -29.08
N ASP A 81 -3.19 23.19 -29.28
CA ASP A 81 -2.69 24.19 -28.34
C ASP A 81 -2.67 23.89 -26.83
N SER A 82 -1.45 23.87 -26.30
CA SER A 82 -1.13 24.25 -24.92
C SER A 82 0.15 25.10 -24.92
N PRO A 83 0.34 26.02 -23.97
CA PRO A 83 1.35 27.08 -24.08
C PRO A 83 2.77 26.52 -23.94
N LYS A 84 3.63 26.92 -24.87
CA LYS A 84 5.09 26.69 -24.97
C LYS A 84 5.76 26.28 -23.64
N GLN A 85 5.96 24.98 -23.48
CA GLN A 85 7.02 24.43 -22.64
C GLN A 85 8.35 24.60 -23.37
N ASP A 86 9.33 25.13 -22.66
CA ASP A 86 10.69 25.32 -23.16
C ASP A 86 11.29 23.95 -23.53
N ASN A 87 11.72 23.82 -24.79
CA ASN A 87 12.20 22.59 -25.40
C ASN A 87 13.31 21.93 -24.58
N ARG A 88 12.98 20.82 -23.92
CA ARG A 88 13.90 19.70 -23.69
C ARG A 88 13.23 18.46 -24.25
N ASP A 89 13.43 18.26 -25.55
CA ASP A 89 13.07 17.03 -26.26
C ASP A 89 13.90 15.87 -25.70
N GLY A 90 13.24 15.06 -24.89
CA GLY A 90 13.77 13.88 -24.22
C GLY A 90 12.78 13.50 -23.13
N ASP A 91 11.87 12.58 -23.43
CA ASP A 91 11.01 11.90 -22.45
C ASP A 91 11.89 10.99 -21.59
N ASP A 92 12.78 11.62 -20.82
CA ASP A 92 13.69 10.94 -19.92
C ASP A 92 12.92 10.74 -18.62
N THR A 93 12.08 9.69 -18.60
CA THR A 93 11.33 9.24 -17.41
C THR A 93 12.25 9.09 -16.19
N ALA A 94 13.56 8.87 -16.41
CA ALA A 94 14.57 8.87 -15.38
C ALA A 94 14.73 10.22 -14.66
N ALA A 95 14.54 11.36 -15.34
CA ALA A 95 14.69 12.70 -14.77
C ALA A 95 13.59 13.06 -13.73
N ASN A 96 12.45 12.36 -13.75
CA ASN A 96 11.33 12.59 -12.85
C ASN A 96 11.24 11.57 -11.70
N SER A 97 12.23 10.66 -11.58
CA SER A 97 12.31 9.68 -10.50
C SER A 97 12.93 10.25 -9.24
N PHE A 98 12.47 9.84 -8.06
CA PHE A 98 13.16 10.12 -6.79
C PHE A 98 14.59 9.56 -6.76
N PHE A 99 14.86 8.50 -7.52
CA PHE A 99 16.18 7.88 -7.58
C PHE A 99 17.16 8.61 -8.52
N SER A 100 16.69 9.62 -9.26
CA SER A 100 17.56 10.53 -10.03
C SER A 100 18.48 11.37 -9.15
N TYR A 101 18.10 11.59 -7.89
CA TYR A 101 18.97 12.20 -6.90
C TYR A 101 19.90 11.15 -6.33
N THR A 102 21.21 11.38 -6.37
CA THR A 102 22.17 10.52 -5.65
C THR A 102 21.91 10.60 -4.13
N PRO A 103 22.24 9.57 -3.34
CA PRO A 103 22.03 9.58 -1.89
C PRO A 103 22.68 10.78 -1.16
N GLU A 104 23.76 11.32 -1.72
CA GLU A 104 24.56 12.44 -1.22
C GLU A 104 24.03 13.80 -1.67
N SER A 105 22.96 13.83 -2.48
CA SER A 105 22.32 15.06 -2.94
C SER A 105 21.86 15.93 -1.75
N PRO A 106 22.01 17.26 -1.84
CA PRO A 106 21.63 18.17 -0.76
C PRO A 106 20.11 18.15 -0.51
N ALA A 107 19.68 18.78 0.59
CA ALA A 107 18.27 18.84 0.96
C ALA A 107 17.43 19.54 -0.13
N ARG A 108 16.35 18.89 -0.55
CA ARG A 108 15.45 19.37 -1.62
C ARG A 108 13.97 19.29 -1.25
N PHE A 109 13.63 18.56 -0.18
CA PHE A 109 12.25 18.37 0.23
C PHE A 109 11.89 19.38 1.32
N THR A 110 11.23 20.44 0.91
CA THR A 110 10.79 21.52 1.79
C THR A 110 9.52 21.12 2.54
N PRO A 111 9.48 21.20 3.88
CA PRO A 111 8.29 20.88 4.64
C PRO A 111 7.20 21.94 4.46
N LYS A 112 5.95 21.55 4.69
CA LYS A 112 4.79 22.46 4.66
C LYS A 112 4.94 23.62 5.64
N ASP A 113 5.49 23.35 6.83
CA ASP A 113 5.85 24.36 7.82
C ASP A 113 7.36 24.29 8.14
N PRO A 114 8.18 25.18 7.54
CA PRO A 114 9.62 25.25 7.79
C PRO A 114 10.02 25.72 9.20
N GLN A 115 9.08 26.25 10.00
CA GLN A 115 9.35 26.61 11.40
C GLN A 115 9.27 25.39 12.31
N VAL A 116 8.46 24.40 11.94
CA VAL A 116 8.27 23.16 12.71
C VAL A 116 9.23 22.06 12.27
N HIS A 117 9.50 21.96 10.96
CA HIS A 117 10.33 20.90 10.40
C HIS A 117 11.48 21.46 9.56
N LYS A 118 12.60 20.72 9.53
CA LYS A 118 13.73 21.04 8.67
C LYS A 118 13.56 20.39 7.29
N PRO A 119 14.09 21.00 6.21
CA PRO A 119 14.19 20.34 4.90
C PRO A 119 14.88 18.99 4.99
N LEU A 120 14.44 18.04 4.16
CA LEU A 120 14.98 16.69 4.10
C LEU A 120 15.83 16.47 2.85
N THR A 121 16.87 15.65 2.97
CA THR A 121 17.59 15.07 1.82
C THR A 121 16.83 13.88 1.24
N ILE A 122 17.15 13.49 0.00
CA ILE A 122 16.53 12.30 -0.61
C ILE A 122 16.82 11.04 0.20
N LYS A 123 18.05 10.89 0.70
CA LYS A 123 18.43 9.78 1.56
C LYS A 123 17.56 9.71 2.81
N GLN A 124 17.29 10.86 3.44
CA GLN A 124 16.38 10.90 4.58
C GLN A 124 14.95 10.52 4.20
N VAL A 125 14.46 10.88 3.01
CA VAL A 125 13.11 10.51 2.55
C VAL A 125 13.01 8.99 2.32
N LEU A 126 13.99 8.39 1.64
CA LEU A 126 13.94 6.99 1.19
C LEU A 126 14.49 5.98 2.20
N GLU A 127 15.40 6.37 3.10
CA GLU A 127 16.00 5.48 4.10
C GLU A 127 15.37 5.58 5.49
N ARG A 128 14.50 6.57 5.74
CA ARG A 128 13.80 6.68 7.02
C ARG A 128 13.05 5.38 7.36
N ARG A 129 12.95 5.12 8.67
CA ARG A 129 11.94 4.19 9.22
C ARG A 129 10.56 4.71 8.84
N LEU A 130 9.61 3.80 8.67
CA LEU A 130 8.25 4.02 8.15
C LEU A 130 7.97 5.45 7.68
N SER A 131 8.15 5.69 6.39
CA SER A 131 7.78 6.94 5.73
C SER A 131 6.67 6.69 4.71
N TRP A 132 5.98 7.75 4.30
CA TRP A 132 4.91 7.65 3.32
C TRP A 132 4.86 8.85 2.38
N VAL A 133 4.27 8.62 1.21
CA VAL A 133 3.94 9.62 0.20
C VAL A 133 2.48 9.45 -0.19
N THR A 134 1.81 10.55 -0.52
CA THR A 134 0.43 10.57 -0.98
C THR A 134 0.35 10.86 -2.48
N LEU A 135 -0.45 10.10 -3.21
CA LEU A 135 -0.78 10.34 -4.63
C LEU A 135 -2.24 10.75 -4.75
N GLY A 136 -2.56 11.69 -5.64
CA GLY A 136 -3.92 12.20 -5.78
C GLY A 136 -4.40 12.92 -4.51
N GLY A 137 -5.54 12.48 -3.95
CA GLY A 137 -6.09 13.04 -2.72
C GLY A 137 -5.15 13.01 -1.52
N GLN A 138 -5.08 14.14 -0.82
CA GLN A 138 -4.11 14.39 0.25
C GLN A 138 -4.77 14.19 1.61
N TYR A 139 -4.54 13.03 2.23
CA TYR A 139 -5.09 12.72 3.54
C TYR A 139 -4.53 13.62 4.64
N ASN A 140 -5.40 14.21 5.45
CA ASN A 140 -5.01 15.01 6.61
C ASN A 140 -4.94 14.11 7.86
N TRP A 141 -3.71 13.81 8.30
CA TRP A 141 -3.48 12.94 9.46
C TRP A 141 -3.94 13.52 10.80
N SER A 142 -4.00 14.85 10.92
CA SER A 142 -4.43 15.53 12.15
C SER A 142 -5.94 15.42 12.32
N ASP A 143 -6.67 15.75 11.27
CA ASP A 143 -8.14 15.80 11.27
C ASP A 143 -8.77 14.48 10.81
N ARG A 144 -7.94 13.52 10.36
CA ARG A 144 -8.33 12.18 9.87
C ARG A 144 -9.38 12.20 8.76
N GLU A 145 -9.24 13.14 7.83
CA GLU A 145 -10.17 13.34 6.72
C GLU A 145 -9.46 13.63 5.40
N TYR A 146 -10.19 13.48 4.30
CA TYR A 146 -9.82 14.06 3.02
C TYR A 146 -10.37 15.50 2.93
N PRO A 147 -9.51 16.53 2.84
CA PRO A 147 -9.98 17.91 2.73
C PRO A 147 -10.85 18.10 1.49
N ASN A 148 -11.85 18.98 1.58
CA ASN A 148 -12.75 19.32 0.46
C ASN A 148 -12.11 20.14 -0.68
N GLN A 149 -10.78 20.26 -0.69
CA GLN A 149 -10.04 21.00 -1.71
C GLN A 149 -9.86 20.12 -2.96
N LEU A 150 -9.66 20.75 -4.12
CA LEU A 150 -9.30 20.03 -5.34
C LEU A 150 -7.96 19.32 -5.11
N PRO A 151 -7.91 17.98 -5.13
CA PRO A 151 -6.65 17.27 -4.92
C PRO A 151 -5.73 17.41 -6.14
N PRO A 152 -4.41 17.20 -5.96
CA PRO A 152 -3.52 16.88 -7.07
C PRO A 152 -4.08 15.75 -7.94
N GLU A 153 -3.69 15.73 -9.21
CA GLU A 153 -4.05 14.64 -10.11
C GLU A 153 -3.41 13.32 -9.65
N PHE A 154 -4.17 12.22 -9.77
CA PHE A 154 -3.65 10.89 -9.55
C PHE A 154 -2.88 10.44 -10.80
N PRO A 155 -1.67 9.84 -10.68
CA PRO A 155 -0.89 9.42 -11.84
C PRO A 155 -1.65 8.48 -12.79
N GLU A 156 -1.76 8.85 -14.06
CA GLU A 156 -2.63 8.18 -15.04
C GLU A 156 -2.21 6.74 -15.34
N ASP A 157 -0.91 6.48 -15.39
CA ASP A 157 -0.32 5.15 -15.58
C ASP A 157 -0.73 4.17 -14.47
N ILE A 158 -0.60 4.62 -13.22
CA ILE A 158 -1.01 3.86 -12.03
C ILE A 158 -2.53 3.73 -11.99
N ALA A 159 -3.28 4.81 -12.28
CA ALA A 159 -4.74 4.77 -12.32
C ALA A 159 -5.26 3.76 -13.34
N GLY A 160 -4.70 3.75 -14.56
CA GLY A 160 -5.07 2.81 -15.61
C GLY A 160 -4.75 1.37 -15.23
N PHE A 161 -3.56 1.12 -14.69
CA PHE A 161 -3.18 -0.20 -14.18
C PHE A 161 -4.18 -0.71 -13.13
N LEU A 162 -4.52 0.15 -12.15
CA LEU A 162 -5.43 -0.19 -11.07
C LEU A 162 -6.87 -0.39 -11.53
N GLN A 163 -7.40 0.50 -12.37
CA GLN A 163 -8.73 0.38 -12.93
C GLN A 163 -8.87 -0.92 -13.73
N THR A 164 -7.82 -1.29 -14.46
CA THR A 164 -7.82 -2.54 -15.21
C THR A 164 -7.86 -3.73 -14.28
N LEU A 165 -7.26 -3.73 -13.08
CA LEU A 165 -7.28 -4.87 -12.15
C LEU A 165 -8.48 -4.88 -11.18
N PHE A 166 -8.90 -3.71 -10.70
CA PHE A 166 -9.92 -3.50 -9.68
C PHE A 166 -10.92 -2.46 -10.20
N PRO A 167 -11.83 -2.85 -11.11
CA PRO A 167 -12.62 -1.92 -11.91
C PRO A 167 -13.71 -1.23 -11.09
N GLU A 168 -14.03 -1.81 -9.93
CA GLU A 168 -15.03 -1.32 -8.98
C GLU A 168 -14.54 -0.11 -8.16
N THR A 169 -13.22 0.15 -8.14
CA THR A 169 -12.60 1.24 -7.38
C THR A 169 -11.89 2.19 -8.32
N ILE A 170 -12.32 3.45 -8.35
CA ILE A 170 -11.64 4.52 -9.08
C ILE A 170 -10.50 5.04 -8.21
N ALA A 171 -9.27 4.98 -8.69
CA ALA A 171 -8.10 5.49 -7.99
C ALA A 171 -8.15 7.02 -7.88
N GLN A 172 -8.46 7.54 -6.69
CA GLN A 172 -8.54 8.98 -6.42
C GLN A 172 -7.49 9.43 -5.39
N ALA A 173 -7.12 8.55 -4.47
CA ALA A 173 -6.00 8.75 -3.56
C ALA A 173 -5.22 7.47 -3.34
N ALA A 174 -3.94 7.61 -3.05
CA ALA A 174 -3.16 6.52 -2.51
C ALA A 174 -2.18 6.98 -1.43
N ILE A 175 -1.92 6.11 -0.47
CA ILE A 175 -0.84 6.23 0.49
C ILE A 175 0.20 5.17 0.13
N VAL A 176 1.37 5.63 -0.29
CA VAL A 176 2.54 4.78 -0.56
C VAL A 176 3.37 4.71 0.71
N ASN A 177 3.36 3.57 1.37
CA ASN A 177 4.13 3.33 2.59
C ASN A 177 5.45 2.64 2.26
N PHE A 178 6.55 3.17 2.80
CA PHE A 178 7.89 2.60 2.71
C PHE A 178 8.28 2.02 4.06
N TYR A 179 8.39 0.69 4.12
CA TYR A 179 8.80 -0.04 5.31
C TYR A 179 10.22 -0.56 5.19
N THR A 180 10.88 -0.68 6.33
CA THR A 180 12.13 -1.41 6.57
C THR A 180 11.87 -2.47 7.66
N PRO A 181 12.61 -3.58 7.72
CA PRO A 181 12.50 -4.52 8.82
C PRO A 181 12.58 -3.83 10.20
N GLY A 182 11.59 -4.11 11.04
CA GLY A 182 11.38 -3.45 12.34
C GLY A 182 10.31 -2.37 12.32
N ASP A 183 9.92 -1.88 11.14
CA ASP A 183 8.73 -1.03 11.00
C ASP A 183 7.46 -1.85 11.16
N THR A 184 6.45 -1.21 11.74
CA THR A 184 5.15 -1.81 12.04
C THR A 184 4.05 -0.79 11.81
N MET A 185 2.85 -1.25 11.45
CA MET A 185 1.66 -0.43 11.41
C MET A 185 0.62 -1.03 12.35
N MET A 186 0.24 -0.24 13.36
CA MET A 186 -0.74 -0.64 14.37
C MET A 186 -2.09 -1.00 13.72
N MET A 187 -2.89 -1.79 14.44
CA MET A 187 -4.28 -2.03 14.05
C MET A 187 -5.06 -0.71 13.94
N HIS A 188 -5.68 -0.48 12.79
CA HIS A 188 -6.49 0.69 12.46
C HIS A 188 -7.59 0.28 11.48
N ARG A 189 -8.45 1.24 11.12
CA ARG A 189 -9.38 1.13 10.01
C ARG A 189 -9.23 2.36 9.13
N ASP A 190 -9.45 2.17 7.83
CA ASP A 190 -9.53 3.25 6.85
C ASP A 190 -11.02 3.58 6.67
N VAL A 191 -11.52 4.64 7.31
CA VAL A 191 -12.97 4.98 7.31
C VAL A 191 -13.24 6.46 7.00
N SER A 192 -12.26 7.14 6.44
CA SER A 192 -12.32 8.60 6.19
C SER A 192 -12.89 8.95 4.82
N GLU A 193 -13.13 7.96 3.96
CA GLU A 193 -13.71 8.11 2.64
C GLU A 193 -15.25 8.16 2.69
N GLN A 194 -15.88 8.89 1.78
CA GLN A 194 -17.33 9.08 1.69
C GLN A 194 -18.01 8.04 0.77
N THR A 195 -17.36 6.89 0.57
CA THR A 195 -17.78 5.86 -0.37
C THR A 195 -17.48 4.47 0.18
N ASP A 196 -18.27 3.48 -0.24
CA ASP A 196 -18.16 2.08 0.19
C ASP A 196 -17.29 1.22 -0.75
N LYS A 197 -16.69 1.84 -1.77
CA LYS A 197 -15.80 1.17 -2.73
C LYS A 197 -14.59 0.56 -2.02
N GLY A 198 -14.14 -0.58 -2.54
CA GLY A 198 -13.10 -1.38 -1.90
C GLY A 198 -11.74 -0.69 -1.86
N LEU A 199 -10.93 -1.03 -0.86
CA LEU A 199 -9.55 -0.58 -0.74
C LEU A 199 -8.62 -1.55 -1.46
N VAL A 200 -7.72 -1.04 -2.29
CA VAL A 200 -6.69 -1.85 -2.96
C VAL A 200 -5.37 -1.68 -2.21
N SER A 201 -4.70 -2.77 -1.89
CA SER A 201 -3.41 -2.76 -1.20
C SER A 201 -2.42 -3.66 -1.95
N LEU A 202 -1.44 -3.06 -2.62
CA LEU A 202 -0.42 -3.79 -3.38
C LEU A 202 0.88 -3.91 -2.59
N SER A 203 1.56 -5.04 -2.73
CA SER A 203 2.76 -5.41 -1.98
C SER A 203 3.97 -5.55 -2.89
N ILE A 204 5.08 -4.86 -2.61
CA ILE A 204 6.32 -4.96 -3.39
C ILE A 204 7.51 -5.05 -2.43
N GLY A 205 8.45 -5.96 -2.66
CA GLY A 205 9.66 -6.11 -1.83
C GLY A 205 9.55 -7.18 -0.75
N CYS A 206 10.11 -6.93 0.44
CA CYS A 206 10.09 -7.89 1.54
C CYS A 206 8.67 -8.35 1.90
N ASP A 207 8.59 -9.61 2.32
CA ASP A 207 7.39 -10.18 2.89
C ASP A 207 6.97 -9.40 4.14
N ALA A 208 5.67 -9.35 4.40
CA ALA A 208 5.13 -8.81 5.63
C ALA A 208 4.00 -9.68 6.17
N LEU A 209 3.81 -9.60 7.47
CA LEU A 209 2.61 -10.10 8.11
C LEU A 209 1.55 -9.00 8.08
N PHE A 210 0.35 -9.35 7.67
CA PHE A 210 -0.82 -8.49 7.64
C PHE A 210 -1.91 -9.14 8.49
N MET A 211 -2.26 -8.46 9.58
CA MET A 211 -3.35 -8.90 10.44
C MET A 211 -4.63 -8.20 10.02
N ILE A 212 -5.72 -8.95 9.89
CA ILE A 212 -7.06 -8.41 9.61
C ILE A 212 -8.10 -9.10 10.49
N ALA A 213 -9.01 -8.31 11.05
CA ALA A 213 -10.07 -8.77 11.94
C ALA A 213 -11.40 -8.05 11.61
N PRO A 214 -12.55 -8.73 11.71
CA PRO A 214 -13.85 -8.12 11.45
C PRO A 214 -14.07 -6.85 12.26
N ASN A 215 -14.86 -5.91 11.73
CA ASN A 215 -15.20 -4.67 12.44
C ASN A 215 -15.86 -4.92 13.81
N GLU A 216 -16.59 -6.03 13.94
CA GLU A 216 -17.28 -6.47 15.15
C GLU A 216 -16.43 -7.35 16.08
N TYR A 217 -15.11 -7.38 15.91
CA TYR A 217 -14.21 -8.19 16.74
C TYR A 217 -14.50 -8.03 18.23
N GLY A 218 -14.62 -9.16 18.95
CA GLY A 218 -14.90 -9.19 20.38
C GLY A 218 -16.37 -8.96 20.77
N LYS A 219 -17.27 -8.73 19.81
CA LYS A 219 -18.71 -8.78 20.08
C LYS A 219 -19.19 -10.24 20.15
N PRO A 220 -20.18 -10.56 21.01
CA PRO A 220 -20.74 -11.90 21.08
C PRO A 220 -21.32 -12.29 19.72
N THR A 221 -20.87 -13.41 19.17
CA THR A 221 -21.48 -14.02 17.98
C THR A 221 -22.65 -14.89 18.42
N GLU A 222 -23.69 -15.04 17.60
CA GLU A 222 -24.88 -15.88 17.91
C GLU A 222 -24.54 -17.34 18.29
N ASP A 223 -23.34 -17.82 17.93
CA ASP A 223 -22.76 -19.11 18.35
C ASP A 223 -21.97 -19.03 19.67
N GLU A 224 -22.59 -18.58 20.77
CA GLU A 224 -21.97 -18.59 22.12
C GLU A 224 -21.70 -20.02 22.67
N ASN A 225 -22.16 -21.07 21.98
CA ASN A 225 -22.03 -22.48 22.39
C ASN A 225 -20.76 -23.19 21.84
N ALA A 226 -19.89 -22.48 21.12
CA ALA A 226 -18.64 -23.08 20.62
C ALA A 226 -17.63 -23.27 21.77
N THR A 227 -17.23 -24.52 22.02
CA THR A 227 -16.35 -24.97 23.12
C THR A 227 -14.86 -24.59 22.94
N SER A 228 -14.53 -23.72 21.99
CA SER A 228 -13.18 -23.18 21.82
C SER A 228 -13.26 -21.77 21.22
N PRO A 229 -12.48 -20.80 21.72
CA PRO A 229 -12.41 -19.47 21.11
C PRO A 229 -11.83 -19.64 19.70
N LYS A 230 -12.68 -19.47 18.68
CA LYS A 230 -12.26 -19.52 17.28
C LYS A 230 -11.41 -18.28 17.01
N LYS A 231 -10.25 -18.45 16.37
CA LYS A 231 -9.42 -17.33 15.88
C LYS A 231 -10.32 -16.38 15.07
N GLN A 232 -10.58 -15.18 15.59
CA GLN A 232 -11.46 -14.17 14.96
C GLN A 232 -10.67 -13.18 14.08
N TYR A 233 -9.44 -13.51 13.70
CA TYR A 233 -8.60 -12.71 12.81
C TYR A 233 -7.84 -13.63 11.86
N LEU A 234 -7.36 -13.05 10.76
CA LEU A 234 -6.38 -13.67 9.89
C LEU A 234 -5.02 -12.98 10.08
N LEU A 235 -3.95 -13.75 9.97
CA LEU A 235 -2.57 -13.28 9.94
C LEU A 235 -1.94 -13.75 8.63
N LEU A 236 -2.15 -12.97 7.58
CA LEU A 236 -1.70 -13.29 6.23
C LEU A 236 -0.21 -12.98 6.08
N ARG A 237 0.54 -13.85 5.41
CA ARG A 237 1.87 -13.51 4.89
C ARG A 237 1.74 -12.96 3.47
N LEU A 238 2.04 -11.67 3.31
CA LEU A 238 2.04 -10.98 2.02
C LEU A 238 3.44 -10.94 1.43
N ARG A 239 3.60 -11.50 0.23
CA ARG A 239 4.83 -11.51 -0.57
C ARG A 239 4.86 -10.35 -1.55
N SER A 240 6.01 -10.15 -2.19
CA SER A 240 6.09 -9.23 -3.34
C SER A 240 5.18 -9.71 -4.47
N GLY A 241 4.36 -8.80 -5.01
CA GLY A 241 3.36 -9.08 -6.03
C GLY A 241 1.95 -9.34 -5.49
N ASP A 242 1.81 -9.62 -4.19
CA ASP A 242 0.49 -9.87 -3.60
C ASP A 242 -0.35 -8.59 -3.55
N ALA A 243 -1.65 -8.76 -3.82
CA ALA A 243 -2.65 -7.71 -3.72
C ALA A 243 -3.78 -8.13 -2.77
N ILE A 244 -4.18 -7.23 -1.88
CA ILE A 244 -5.42 -7.37 -1.10
C ILE A 244 -6.44 -6.38 -1.62
N TYR A 245 -7.66 -6.84 -1.87
CA TYR A 245 -8.80 -5.99 -2.14
C TYR A 245 -9.84 -6.15 -1.01
N MET A 246 -9.99 -5.10 -0.19
CA MET A 246 -10.91 -5.09 0.95
C MET A 246 -12.21 -4.40 0.57
N SER A 247 -13.23 -5.19 0.22
CA SER A 247 -14.57 -4.73 -0.14
C SER A 247 -15.64 -5.21 0.84
N GLN A 248 -16.83 -4.61 0.77
CA GLN A 248 -17.99 -5.01 1.58
C GLN A 248 -17.64 -4.99 3.09
N GLU A 249 -17.90 -6.05 3.85
CA GLU A 249 -17.63 -6.08 5.29
C GLU A 249 -16.13 -5.91 5.60
N SER A 250 -15.25 -6.42 4.75
CA SER A 250 -13.79 -6.30 4.93
C SER A 250 -13.27 -4.88 4.71
N ARG A 251 -14.03 -4.02 4.01
CA ARG A 251 -13.71 -2.60 3.78
C ARG A 251 -13.51 -1.81 5.08
N TYR A 252 -14.18 -2.26 6.14
CA TYR A 252 -14.21 -1.62 7.46
C TYR A 252 -13.53 -2.49 8.53
N ALA A 253 -12.83 -3.55 8.12
CA ALA A 253 -12.14 -4.44 9.03
C ALA A 253 -10.97 -3.72 9.72
N TRP A 254 -10.72 -4.09 10.97
CA TRP A 254 -9.49 -3.72 11.65
C TRP A 254 -8.31 -4.40 10.95
N HIS A 255 -7.26 -3.65 10.65
CA HIS A 255 -6.09 -4.23 10.02
C HIS A 255 -4.79 -3.51 10.37
N GLY A 256 -3.67 -4.20 10.21
CA GLY A 256 -2.35 -3.66 10.52
C GLY A 256 -1.23 -4.56 10.02
N VAL A 257 -0.01 -4.03 10.06
CA VAL A 257 1.21 -4.73 9.65
C VAL A 257 2.05 -4.97 10.91
N PRO A 258 1.89 -6.11 11.61
CA PRO A 258 2.69 -6.40 12.78
C PRO A 258 4.17 -6.55 12.46
N LYS A 259 4.54 -6.98 11.24
CA LYS A 259 5.95 -7.22 10.93
C LYS A 259 6.30 -7.18 9.45
N VAL A 260 7.48 -6.63 9.15
CA VAL A 260 8.19 -6.81 7.87
C VAL A 260 9.38 -7.75 8.05
N LEU A 261 9.47 -8.76 7.19
CA LEU A 261 10.39 -9.88 7.29
C LEU A 261 11.71 -9.55 6.56
N LYS A 262 12.79 -9.35 7.32
CA LYS A 262 14.14 -9.07 6.79
C LYS A 262 14.62 -10.14 5.81
N GLY A 263 15.31 -9.75 4.74
CA GLY A 263 15.98 -10.70 3.84
C GLY A 263 15.06 -11.57 2.99
N THR A 264 13.77 -11.23 2.89
CA THR A 264 12.78 -11.94 2.08
C THR A 264 12.46 -11.26 0.75
N CYS A 265 13.13 -10.14 0.44
CA CYS A 265 12.95 -9.46 -0.85
C CYS A 265 13.37 -10.41 -2.00
N PRO A 266 12.52 -10.63 -3.03
CA PRO A 266 12.84 -11.50 -4.15
C PRO A 266 14.13 -11.07 -4.86
N GLU A 267 14.95 -12.04 -5.27
CA GLU A 267 16.27 -11.80 -5.88
C GLU A 267 16.21 -10.83 -7.06
N PHE A 268 15.23 -10.98 -7.95
CA PHE A 268 15.06 -10.12 -9.12
C PHE A 268 14.78 -8.65 -8.78
N LEU A 269 14.31 -8.35 -7.56
CA LEU A 269 13.96 -6.99 -7.12
C LEU A 269 15.02 -6.40 -6.18
N GLN A 270 15.97 -7.21 -5.70
CA GLN A 270 16.90 -6.76 -4.66
C GLN A 270 17.73 -5.56 -5.08
N ASP A 271 18.18 -5.54 -6.33
CA ASP A 271 19.04 -4.48 -6.84
C ASP A 271 18.27 -3.28 -7.39
N TRP A 272 16.94 -3.40 -7.60
CA TRP A 272 16.09 -2.27 -7.98
C TRP A 272 16.26 -1.11 -6.96
N PRO A 273 16.38 0.14 -7.43
CA PRO A 273 16.14 0.61 -8.80
C PRO A 273 17.37 0.54 -9.74
N ALA A 274 18.50 -0.03 -9.33
CA ALA A 274 19.70 -0.07 -10.15
C ALA A 274 19.62 -1.13 -11.25
N GLU A 275 19.17 -0.72 -12.44
CA GLU A 275 18.95 -1.57 -13.61
C GLU A 275 19.47 -0.90 -14.89
N ASP A 276 20.05 -1.69 -15.79
CA ASP A 276 20.60 -1.23 -17.08
C ASP A 276 21.54 -0.02 -17.01
N GLY A 277 22.29 0.11 -15.91
CA GLY A 277 23.22 1.21 -15.66
C GLY A 277 22.58 2.50 -15.11
N ASN A 278 21.26 2.50 -14.89
CA ASN A 278 20.54 3.60 -14.26
C ASN A 278 20.55 3.46 -12.73
N PHE A 279 20.55 4.59 -12.02
CA PHE A 279 20.38 4.66 -10.56
C PHE A 279 21.35 3.77 -9.73
N GLU A 280 22.56 3.53 -10.23
CA GLU A 280 23.54 2.61 -9.64
C GLU A 280 23.89 2.92 -8.18
N GLU A 281 23.86 4.18 -7.78
CA GLU A 281 24.09 4.63 -6.40
C GLU A 281 23.02 4.11 -5.41
N TRP A 282 21.87 3.69 -5.92
CA TRP A 282 20.77 3.10 -5.14
C TRP A 282 20.73 1.58 -5.20
N ARG A 283 21.75 0.94 -5.80
CA ARG A 283 21.82 -0.52 -5.90
C ARG A 283 21.64 -1.18 -4.53
N GLY A 284 20.70 -2.13 -4.48
CA GLY A 284 20.43 -2.86 -3.26
C GLY A 284 19.46 -2.15 -2.30
N TRP A 285 18.92 -0.99 -2.65
CA TRP A 285 17.97 -0.25 -1.81
C TRP A 285 16.76 -1.12 -1.45
N MET A 286 16.22 -1.92 -2.39
CA MET A 286 15.09 -2.80 -2.13
C MET A 286 15.37 -4.05 -1.30
N ARG A 287 16.65 -4.45 -1.08
CA ARG A 287 17.02 -5.70 -0.37
C ARG A 287 16.32 -5.89 0.98
N ASN A 288 16.09 -4.79 1.69
CA ASN A 288 15.41 -4.78 2.98
C ASN A 288 14.33 -3.70 3.03
N LYS A 289 13.62 -3.49 1.91
CA LYS A 289 12.49 -2.58 1.85
C LYS A 289 11.24 -3.32 1.44
N ARG A 290 10.13 -2.76 1.88
CA ARG A 290 8.80 -3.12 1.41
C ARG A 290 8.07 -1.84 1.07
N ILE A 291 7.47 -1.83 -0.11
CA ILE A 291 6.58 -0.75 -0.55
C ILE A 291 5.16 -1.32 -0.52
N ASN A 292 4.25 -0.54 0.06
CA ASN A 292 2.83 -0.81 -0.01
C ASN A 292 2.10 0.37 -0.65
N LEU A 293 1.34 0.09 -1.72
CA LEU A 293 0.47 1.07 -2.35
C LEU A 293 -0.97 0.81 -1.89
N ASN A 294 -1.49 1.65 -1.00
CA ASN A 294 -2.87 1.59 -0.51
C ASN A 294 -3.71 2.63 -1.27
N VAL A 295 -4.58 2.17 -2.18
CA VAL A 295 -5.40 3.01 -3.07
C VAL A 295 -6.84 2.99 -2.64
N ARG A 296 -7.47 4.15 -2.77
CA ARG A 296 -8.87 4.38 -2.41
C ARG A 296 -9.57 5.35 -3.35
N GLN A 297 -10.87 5.13 -3.44
CA GLN A 297 -11.83 6.11 -3.92
C GLN A 297 -12.30 6.95 -2.72
N ILE A 298 -12.34 8.27 -2.85
CA ILE A 298 -12.69 9.19 -1.76
C ILE A 298 -14.19 9.48 -1.76
N LYS A 299 -14.81 9.60 -2.94
CA LYS A 299 -16.23 9.94 -3.13
C LYS A 299 -16.88 8.99 -4.13
#